data_AF-A0A4Q5R6Z3-F1
#
_entry.id   AF-A0A4Q5R6Z3-F1
#
_cell.length_a   1.000
_cell.length_b   1.000
_cell.length_c   1.000
_cell.angle_alpha   90.00
_cell.angle_beta   90.00
_cell.angle_gamma   90.00
#
_symmetry.space_group_name_H-M   'P 1'
#
loop_
_entity.id
_entity.type
_entity.pdbx_description
1 polymer ?
#
loop_
_entity_poly.entity_id
_entity_poly.type
_entity_poly.pdbx_seq_one_letter_code
_entity_poly.pdbx_strand_id
1 'polypeptide(L)'
;MDIVLLILLIILIVLVLSALNRQREQIRDLSANIWELRNEFRKSREHSSQTAISQVSTEPEDVVQPSNTDWSKAPPEPEVVPPVAVPEPFRPVIVESADPAQEPEPVFDAPPPVIEQPLYDLRPKQESQEGWFTRWLKNNPDLEKFIGENLINKIGIAILVLGIAFFVKYAIDQEWINETGRVCIGLGAGALLTGLAHYLR
;
A
#
# COMPACT_ATOMS: atom_id res chain seq x y z
N MET A 1 22.55 21.57 14.75
CA MET A 1 21.31 22.15 14.15
C MET A 1 20.30 21.06 13.80
N ASP A 2 20.73 19.88 13.36
CA ASP A 2 19.87 18.80 12.86
C ASP A 2 19.01 18.11 13.93
N ILE A 3 19.50 18.01 15.16
CA ILE A 3 18.73 17.43 16.29
C ILE A 3 17.53 18.33 16.63
N VAL A 4 17.73 19.66 16.60
CA VAL A 4 16.67 20.64 16.85
C VAL A 4 15.62 20.57 15.75
N LEU A 5 16.04 20.41 14.49
CA LEU A 5 15.14 20.29 13.34
C LEU A 5 14.31 18.99 13.39
N LEU A 6 14.91 17.88 13.84
CA LEU A 6 14.22 16.60 14.01
C LEU A 6 13.20 16.65 15.17
N ILE A 7 13.55 17.27 16.30
CA ILE A 7 12.62 17.50 17.41
C ILE A 7 11.46 18.38 16.95
N LEU A 8 11.71 19.43 16.17
CA LEU A 8 10.67 20.31 15.63
C LEU A 8 9.74 19.57 14.65
N LEU A 9 10.29 18.69 13.80
CA LEU A 9 9.51 17.82 12.91
C LEU A 9 8.62 16.85 13.68
N ILE A 10 9.14 16.23 14.74
CA ILE A 10 8.36 15.32 15.60
C ILE A 10 7.24 16.10 16.30
N ILE A 11 7.53 17.29 16.84
CA ILE A 11 6.53 18.15 17.46
C ILE A 11 5.46 18.54 16.42
N LEU A 12 5.85 18.94 15.21
CA LEU A 12 4.93 19.26 14.11
C LEU A 12 4.02 18.08 13.78
N ILE A 13 4.59 16.88 13.64
CA ILE A 13 3.85 15.64 13.35
C ILE A 13 2.86 15.33 14.47
N VAL A 14 3.28 15.42 15.73
CA VAL A 14 2.40 15.20 16.90
C VAL A 14 1.28 16.24 16.93
N LEU A 15 1.57 17.51 16.63
CA LEU A 15 0.59 18.58 16.57
C LEU A 15 -0.43 18.34 15.45
N VAL A 16 0.02 17.94 14.27
CA VAL A 16 -0.86 17.58 13.14
C VAL A 16 -1.71 16.35 13.47
N LEU A 17 -1.13 15.28 14.02
CA LEU A 17 -1.88 14.08 14.43
C LEU A 17 -2.94 14.43 15.50
N SER A 18 -2.61 15.30 16.45
CA SER A 18 -3.55 15.77 17.48
C SER A 18 -4.68 16.61 16.89
N ALA A 19 -4.38 17.48 15.90
CA ALA A 19 -5.36 18.30 15.21
C ALA A 19 -6.31 17.46 14.36
N LEU A 20 -5.78 16.45 13.66
CA LEU A 20 -6.57 15.49 12.89
C LEU A 20 -7.48 14.65 13.81
N ASN A 21 -7.00 14.27 14.99
CA ASN A 21 -7.83 13.56 15.96
C ASN A 21 -8.95 14.45 16.53
N ARG A 22 -8.67 15.74 16.76
CA ARG A 22 -9.66 16.72 17.22
C ARG A 22 -10.71 17.06 16.16
N GLN A 23 -10.35 17.03 14.88
CA GLN A 23 -11.30 17.21 13.79
C GLN A 23 -12.26 16.03 13.63
N ARG A 24 -11.82 14.79 13.94
CA ARG A 24 -12.71 13.62 13.92
C ARG A 24 -13.88 13.75 14.91
N GLU A 25 -13.65 14.35 16.08
CA GLU A 25 -14.70 14.65 17.07
C GLU A 25 -15.75 15.60 16.45
N GLN A 26 -15.31 16.69 15.82
CA GLN A 26 -16.22 17.68 15.21
C GLN A 26 -17.07 17.08 14.07
N ILE A 27 -16.50 16.17 13.28
CA ILE A 27 -17.22 15.45 12.21
C ILE A 27 -18.32 14.58 12.80
N ARG A 28 -18.06 13.94 13.95
CA ARG A 28 -19.05 13.11 14.64
C ARG A 28 -20.23 13.96 15.11
N ASP A 29 -19.98 15.12 15.70
CA ASP A 29 -21.03 16.03 16.19
C ASP A 29 -21.85 16.60 15.03
N LEU A 30 -21.21 16.97 13.92
CA LEU A 30 -21.90 17.44 12.72
C LEU A 30 -22.81 16.35 12.13
N SER A 31 -22.34 15.10 12.12
CA SER A 31 -23.14 13.97 11.62
C SER A 31 -24.38 13.70 12.50
N ALA A 32 -24.25 13.87 13.81
CA ALA A 32 -25.36 13.72 14.75
C ALA A 32 -26.43 14.81 14.54
N ASN A 33 -26.01 16.07 14.39
CA ASN A 33 -26.92 17.18 14.11
C ASN A 33 -27.63 17.02 12.76
N ILE A 34 -26.92 16.59 11.70
CA ILE A 34 -27.54 16.32 10.39
C ILE A 34 -28.62 15.23 10.50
N TRP A 35 -28.39 14.21 11.34
CA TRP A 35 -29.37 13.16 11.57
C TRP A 35 -30.63 13.68 12.28
N GLU A 36 -30.45 14.54 13.29
CA GLU A 36 -31.55 15.16 14.02
C GLU A 36 -32.37 16.11 13.14
N LEU A 37 -31.71 16.99 12.38
CA LEU A 37 -32.37 17.87 11.41
C LEU A 37 -33.17 17.07 10.37
N ARG A 38 -32.59 15.99 9.83
CA ARG A 38 -33.28 15.12 8.86
C ARG A 38 -34.53 14.48 9.45
N ASN A 39 -34.49 14.10 10.73
CA ASN A 39 -35.65 13.54 11.41
C ASN A 39 -36.75 14.58 11.65
N GLU A 40 -36.40 15.81 12.04
CA GLU A 40 -37.36 16.91 12.18
C GLU A 40 -38.02 17.26 10.84
N PHE A 41 -37.25 17.36 9.76
CA PHE A 41 -37.82 17.57 8.42
C PHE A 41 -38.75 16.43 7.98
N ARG A 42 -38.44 15.17 8.31
CA ARG A 42 -39.33 14.03 8.04
C ARG A 42 -40.65 14.17 8.80
N LYS A 43 -40.59 14.53 10.08
CA LYS A 43 -41.76 14.74 10.94
C LYS A 43 -42.62 15.92 10.47
N SER A 44 -42.00 17.04 10.07
CA SER A 44 -42.72 18.19 9.51
C SER A 44 -43.28 17.91 8.11
N ARG A 45 -42.57 17.15 7.27
CA ARG A 45 -43.09 16.72 5.96
C ARG A 45 -44.30 15.81 6.11
N GLU A 46 -44.30 14.90 7.08
CA GLU A 46 -45.47 14.08 7.40
C GLU A 46 -46.65 14.94 7.87
N HIS A 47 -46.43 15.94 8.73
CA HIS A 47 -47.47 16.89 9.13
C HIS A 47 -48.00 17.72 7.95
N SER A 48 -47.11 18.19 7.07
CA SER A 48 -47.50 18.97 5.89
C SER A 48 -48.15 18.12 4.79
N SER A 49 -47.77 16.85 4.66
CA SER A 49 -48.43 15.87 3.78
C SER A 49 -49.83 15.53 4.27
N GLN A 50 -50.06 15.53 5.59
CA GLN A 50 -51.39 15.36 6.16
C GLN A 50 -52.28 16.60 5.93
N THR A 51 -51.70 17.80 5.89
CA THR A 51 -52.41 19.03 5.49
C THR A 51 -52.67 19.12 3.97
N ALA A 52 -51.75 18.65 3.13
CA ALA A 52 -51.88 18.71 1.67
C ALA A 52 -52.97 17.81 1.10
N ILE A 53 -53.24 16.65 1.72
CA ILE A 53 -54.33 15.74 1.30
C ILE A 53 -55.71 16.38 1.55
N SER A 54 -55.84 17.32 2.51
CA SER A 54 -57.10 18.03 2.76
C SER A 54 -57.41 19.19 1.81
N GLN A 55 -56.47 19.61 0.93
CA GLN A 55 -56.70 20.74 0.01
C GLN A 55 -56.70 20.39 -1.48
N VAL A 56 -56.50 19.11 -1.85
CA VAL A 56 -56.68 18.64 -3.24
C VAL A 56 -57.88 17.68 -3.29
N SER A 57 -59.05 18.20 -2.92
CA SER A 57 -60.32 17.48 -3.13
C SER A 57 -61.45 18.46 -3.43
N THR A 58 -61.22 19.35 -4.38
CA THR A 58 -62.27 20.05 -5.11
C THR A 58 -61.73 20.46 -6.48
N GLU A 59 -62.50 20.16 -7.53
CA GLU A 59 -62.40 20.55 -8.95
C GLU A 59 -61.81 19.48 -9.93
N PRO A 60 -62.64 18.90 -10.83
CA PRO A 60 -62.24 17.87 -11.81
C PRO A 60 -61.80 18.47 -13.16
N GLU A 61 -61.24 17.61 -14.02
CA GLU A 61 -61.11 17.76 -15.49
C GLU A 61 -59.87 18.54 -15.99
N ASP A 62 -58.81 17.83 -16.39
CA ASP A 62 -58.56 17.55 -17.81
C ASP A 62 -57.37 16.59 -17.98
N VAL A 63 -57.54 15.61 -18.85
CA VAL A 63 -56.59 14.54 -19.16
C VAL A 63 -55.73 14.98 -20.33
N VAL A 64 -54.43 15.21 -20.12
CA VAL A 64 -53.45 15.15 -21.22
C VAL A 64 -52.16 14.47 -20.75
N GLN A 65 -51.98 13.23 -21.19
CA GLN A 65 -50.71 12.52 -21.19
C GLN A 65 -49.73 13.18 -22.19
N PRO A 66 -48.42 13.03 -21.94
CA PRO A 66 -47.56 12.57 -23.01
C PRO A 66 -46.85 11.27 -22.62
N SER A 67 -47.22 10.23 -23.36
CA SER A 67 -46.35 9.12 -23.74
C SER A 67 -44.96 9.63 -24.08
N ASN A 68 -43.91 8.98 -23.57
CA ASN A 68 -42.62 8.81 -24.25
C ASN A 68 -41.81 7.65 -23.65
N THR A 69 -41.91 6.53 -24.36
CA THR A 69 -40.78 5.69 -24.80
C THR A 69 -40.03 4.85 -23.78
N ASP A 70 -40.64 3.69 -23.56
CA ASP A 70 -40.03 2.37 -23.46
C ASP A 70 -38.73 2.22 -24.27
N TRP A 71 -37.59 2.06 -23.58
CA TRP A 71 -36.37 1.49 -24.15
C TRP A 71 -36.21 0.04 -23.68
N SER A 72 -37.23 -0.78 -23.93
CA SER A 72 -37.06 -2.21 -24.09
C SER A 72 -36.53 -2.49 -25.50
N LYS A 73 -35.22 -2.68 -25.60
CA LYS A 73 -34.65 -3.57 -26.60
C LYS A 73 -33.65 -4.49 -25.94
N ALA A 74 -33.88 -5.77 -26.19
CA ALA A 74 -33.26 -6.88 -25.51
C ALA A 74 -32.39 -7.73 -26.51
N PRO A 75 -31.57 -8.67 -25.97
CA PRO A 75 -30.25 -9.32 -26.29
C PRO A 75 -29.70 -9.67 -27.70
N PRO A 76 -28.43 -10.18 -27.77
CA PRO A 76 -28.06 -11.61 -27.52
C PRO A 76 -26.80 -11.82 -26.62
N GLU A 77 -26.74 -12.78 -25.68
CA GLU A 77 -26.25 -14.19 -25.75
C GLU A 77 -24.70 -14.32 -25.49
N PRO A 78 -24.09 -15.50 -25.23
CA PRO A 78 -23.74 -16.07 -23.92
C PRO A 78 -22.21 -16.28 -23.73
N GLU A 79 -21.70 -16.35 -22.51
CA GLU A 79 -20.44 -17.10 -22.29
C GLU A 79 -20.37 -17.63 -20.85
N VAL A 80 -20.71 -18.90 -20.72
CA VAL A 80 -20.38 -19.73 -19.55
C VAL A 80 -19.21 -20.60 -19.98
N VAL A 81 -18.06 -20.44 -19.33
CA VAL A 81 -16.99 -21.45 -19.35
C VAL A 81 -16.44 -21.62 -17.93
N PRO A 82 -16.54 -22.82 -17.32
CA PRO A 82 -15.98 -23.10 -15.99
C PRO A 82 -14.47 -23.43 -16.02
N PRO A 83 -13.78 -23.43 -14.85
CA PRO A 83 -12.33 -23.51 -14.74
C PRO A 83 -11.82 -24.95 -14.56
N VAL A 84 -10.75 -25.33 -15.27
CA VAL A 84 -10.02 -26.61 -15.18
C VAL A 84 -8.57 -26.31 -15.66
N ALA A 85 -7.44 -26.71 -15.09
CA ALA A 85 -7.07 -27.57 -13.97
C ALA A 85 -5.65 -27.21 -13.46
N VAL A 86 -5.41 -27.66 -12.21
CA VAL A 86 -4.21 -27.92 -11.39
C VAL A 86 -2.83 -28.00 -12.10
N PRO A 87 -1.75 -27.46 -11.47
CA PRO A 87 -0.36 -27.61 -11.94
C PRO A 87 0.31 -28.89 -11.40
N GLU A 88 1.03 -29.63 -12.24
CA GLU A 88 1.97 -30.69 -11.81
C GLU A 88 3.43 -30.21 -11.77
N PRO A 89 4.20 -30.58 -10.74
CA PRO A 89 5.61 -30.22 -10.60
C PRO A 89 6.52 -31.36 -11.12
N PHE A 90 7.52 -31.03 -11.96
CA PHE A 90 8.57 -31.99 -12.31
C PHE A 90 9.91 -31.60 -11.65
N ARG A 91 10.38 -32.51 -10.79
CA ARG A 91 11.72 -32.56 -10.19
C ARG A 91 12.73 -33.16 -11.19
N PRO A 92 14.04 -32.92 -11.03
CA PRO A 92 15.06 -33.34 -12.00
C PRO A 92 15.49 -34.79 -11.78
N VAL A 93 15.73 -35.53 -12.87
CA VAL A 93 16.38 -36.84 -12.87
C VAL A 93 17.79 -36.70 -13.45
N ILE A 94 18.75 -36.75 -12.53
CA ILE A 94 20.02 -37.49 -12.51
C ILE A 94 20.66 -37.91 -13.85
N VAL A 95 21.94 -37.53 -13.93
CA VAL A 95 23.04 -37.93 -14.82
C VAL A 95 23.08 -39.43 -15.11
N GLU A 96 23.23 -39.80 -16.38
CA GLU A 96 23.81 -41.08 -16.78
C GLU A 96 24.93 -40.84 -17.79
N SER A 97 26.13 -41.20 -17.38
CA SER A 97 27.39 -41.14 -18.09
C SER A 97 27.84 -42.55 -18.41
N ALA A 98 28.13 -42.84 -19.69
CA ALA A 98 28.94 -43.96 -20.17
C ALA A 98 29.12 -43.77 -21.69
N ASP A 99 30.24 -44.01 -22.37
CA ASP A 99 31.68 -44.18 -22.10
C ASP A 99 32.33 -44.12 -23.52
N PRO A 100 33.63 -44.41 -23.78
CA PRO A 100 34.47 -43.62 -24.68
C PRO A 100 35.03 -44.43 -25.87
N ALA A 101 35.96 -43.80 -26.59
CA ALA A 101 36.97 -44.38 -27.49
C ALA A 101 36.57 -44.69 -28.94
N GLN A 102 37.13 -43.90 -29.87
CA GLN A 102 38.02 -44.40 -30.92
C GLN A 102 38.97 -43.29 -31.43
N GLU A 103 40.20 -43.72 -31.69
CA GLU A 103 41.46 -43.01 -32.00
C GLU A 103 41.54 -42.36 -33.40
N PRO A 104 42.62 -41.62 -33.74
CA PRO A 104 42.63 -40.52 -34.70
C PRO A 104 43.01 -40.94 -36.13
N GLU A 105 42.62 -40.13 -37.12
CA GLU A 105 43.33 -40.06 -38.41
C GLU A 105 43.81 -38.64 -38.71
N PRO A 106 45.02 -38.49 -39.29
CA PRO A 106 45.72 -37.21 -39.38
C PRO A 106 45.53 -36.52 -40.74
N VAL A 107 45.86 -35.23 -40.74
CA VAL A 107 46.19 -34.37 -41.89
C VAL A 107 45.02 -33.92 -42.77
N PHE A 108 44.60 -32.67 -42.57
CA PHE A 108 44.47 -31.74 -43.68
C PHE A 108 44.92 -30.36 -43.19
N ASP A 109 46.03 -29.87 -43.73
CA ASP A 109 46.34 -28.45 -43.77
C ASP A 109 45.20 -27.75 -44.54
N ALA A 110 44.19 -27.32 -43.81
CA ALA A 110 43.20 -26.37 -44.30
C ALA A 110 43.55 -25.00 -43.70
N PRO A 111 43.67 -23.93 -44.52
CA PRO A 111 43.79 -22.58 -43.97
C PRO A 111 42.64 -22.33 -42.99
N PRO A 112 42.87 -21.58 -41.89
CA PRO A 112 41.84 -21.38 -40.88
C PRO A 112 40.56 -20.90 -41.57
N PRO A 113 39.38 -21.44 -41.21
CA PRO A 113 38.13 -20.92 -41.72
C PRO A 113 38.12 -19.43 -41.38
N VAL A 114 38.07 -18.60 -42.41
CA VAL A 114 37.68 -17.21 -42.26
C VAL A 114 36.29 -17.30 -41.64
N ILE A 115 36.23 -17.12 -40.33
CA ILE A 115 35.00 -16.83 -39.65
C ILE A 115 34.55 -15.52 -40.30
N GLU A 116 33.62 -15.62 -41.24
CA GLU A 116 32.79 -14.50 -41.61
C GLU A 116 32.14 -14.07 -40.29
N GLN A 117 32.72 -13.05 -39.68
CA GLN A 117 32.15 -12.44 -38.49
C GLN A 117 30.71 -12.10 -38.84
N PRO A 118 29.71 -12.52 -38.05
CA PRO A 118 28.35 -12.14 -38.32
C PRO A 118 28.33 -10.62 -38.39
N LEU A 119 27.89 -10.15 -39.55
CA LEU A 119 27.71 -8.74 -39.88
C LEU A 119 27.04 -8.10 -38.67
N TYR A 120 27.83 -7.29 -37.97
CA TYR A 120 27.47 -6.58 -36.75
C TYR A 120 26.06 -6.04 -36.94
N ASP A 121 25.17 -6.64 -36.16
CA ASP A 121 23.77 -6.25 -36.08
C ASP A 121 23.77 -4.75 -35.81
N LEU A 122 23.38 -3.96 -36.81
CA LEU A 122 23.11 -2.53 -36.67
C LEU A 122 21.81 -2.33 -35.87
N ARG A 123 21.62 -3.10 -34.80
CA ARG A 123 20.69 -2.71 -33.75
C ARG A 123 21.25 -1.42 -33.18
N PRO A 124 20.53 -0.29 -33.29
CA PRO A 124 20.92 0.89 -32.55
C PRO A 124 21.08 0.42 -31.11
N LYS A 125 22.29 0.58 -30.57
CA LYS A 125 22.57 0.35 -29.17
C LYS A 125 21.49 1.12 -28.44
N GLN A 126 20.54 0.38 -27.91
CA GLN A 126 19.42 0.93 -27.19
C GLN A 126 20.10 1.50 -25.95
N GLU A 127 20.51 2.77 -26.04
CA GLU A 127 20.90 3.57 -24.90
C GLU A 127 19.73 3.41 -23.97
N SER A 128 19.96 2.59 -22.94
CA SER A 128 19.03 2.36 -21.87
C SER A 128 18.47 3.73 -21.54
N GLN A 129 17.16 3.90 -21.74
CA GLN A 129 16.46 5.04 -21.21
C GLN A 129 16.57 4.90 -19.69
N GLU A 130 17.73 5.29 -19.15
CA GLU A 130 17.91 5.52 -17.74
C GLU A 130 16.77 6.45 -17.37
N GLY A 131 15.85 5.94 -16.55
CA GLY A 131 14.68 6.68 -16.12
C GLY A 131 15.12 8.04 -15.59
N TRP A 132 14.30 9.07 -15.76
CA TRP A 132 14.65 10.42 -15.33
C TRP A 132 15.17 10.46 -13.87
N PHE A 133 14.65 9.58 -13.00
CA PHE A 133 15.14 9.34 -11.64
C PHE A 133 16.60 8.89 -11.57
N THR A 134 17.01 7.95 -12.41
CA THR A 134 18.39 7.42 -12.46
C THR A 134 19.36 8.48 -12.94
N ARG A 135 18.99 9.25 -13.98
CA ARG A 135 19.78 10.39 -14.46
C ARG A 135 19.90 11.49 -13.39
N TRP A 136 18.81 11.75 -12.67
CA TRP A 136 18.80 12.72 -11.58
C TRP A 136 19.64 12.30 -10.38
N LEU A 137 19.61 11.02 -9.99
CA LEU A 137 20.41 10.48 -8.90
C LEU A 137 21.91 10.49 -9.24
N LYS A 138 22.27 10.13 -10.48
CA LYS A 138 23.65 10.16 -10.98
C LYS A 138 24.24 11.58 -11.06
N ASN A 139 23.42 12.58 -11.38
CA ASN A 139 23.82 13.98 -11.43
C ASN A 139 24.01 14.61 -10.03
N ASN A 140 23.49 13.97 -8.97
CA ASN A 140 23.60 14.45 -7.59
C ASN A 140 24.17 13.35 -6.68
N PRO A 141 25.46 12.99 -6.85
CA PRO A 141 26.10 11.90 -6.08
C PRO A 141 26.10 12.18 -4.57
N ASP A 142 26.06 13.45 -4.17
CA ASP A 142 25.88 13.84 -2.77
C ASP A 142 24.57 13.30 -2.20
N LEU A 143 23.47 13.33 -2.97
CA LEU A 143 22.17 12.86 -2.52
C LEU A 143 22.13 11.35 -2.32
N GLU A 144 22.79 10.56 -3.18
CA GLU A 144 22.92 9.11 -2.99
C GLU A 144 23.65 8.80 -1.68
N LYS A 145 24.74 9.51 -1.41
CA LYS A 145 25.50 9.36 -0.17
C LYS A 145 24.71 9.84 1.05
N PHE A 146 23.99 10.96 0.97
CA PHE A 146 23.17 11.47 2.07
C PHE A 146 21.95 10.59 2.37
N ILE A 147 21.24 10.10 1.33
CA ILE A 147 20.11 9.18 1.49
C ILE A 147 20.58 7.85 2.05
N GLY A 148 21.64 7.27 1.48
CA GLY A 148 22.09 5.91 1.79
C GLY A 148 22.90 5.79 3.09
N GLU A 149 23.76 6.77 3.40
CA GLU A 149 24.70 6.65 4.53
C GLU A 149 24.07 7.07 5.86
N ASN A 150 23.40 8.23 5.89
CA ASN A 150 22.97 8.85 7.14
C ASN A 150 21.45 8.99 7.29
N LEU A 151 20.73 9.30 6.20
CA LEU A 151 19.30 9.56 6.29
C LEU A 151 18.49 8.28 6.49
N ILE A 152 18.71 7.25 5.66
CA ILE A 152 17.95 6.00 5.73
C ILE A 152 18.23 5.25 7.04
N ASN A 153 19.46 5.26 7.55
CA ASN A 153 19.80 4.62 8.81
C ASN A 153 19.06 5.30 9.97
N LYS A 154 19.06 6.64 9.99
CA LYS A 154 18.39 7.41 11.05
C LYS A 154 16.86 7.32 10.97
N ILE A 155 16.29 7.34 9.77
CA ILE A 155 14.85 7.12 9.55
C ILE A 155 14.48 5.67 9.89
N GLY A 156 15.29 4.69 9.49
CA GLY A 156 15.08 3.28 9.77
C GLY A 156 15.04 3.00 11.26
N ILE A 157 16.01 3.51 12.03
CA ILE A 157 16.00 3.41 13.49
C ILE A 157 14.77 4.10 14.07
N ALA A 158 14.40 5.29 13.57
CA ALA A 158 13.22 6.00 14.06
C ALA A 158 11.94 5.20 13.85
N ILE A 159 11.72 4.64 12.66
CA ILE A 159 10.55 3.83 12.33
C ILE A 159 10.56 2.52 13.14
N LEU A 160 11.71 1.88 13.30
CA LEU A 160 11.86 0.65 14.08
C LEU A 160 11.48 0.88 15.55
N VAL A 161 12.02 1.94 16.16
CA VAL A 161 11.70 2.32 17.55
C VAL A 161 10.22 2.67 17.68
N LEU A 162 9.67 3.42 16.72
CA LEU A 162 8.24 3.79 16.73
C LEU A 162 7.33 2.56 16.57
N GLY A 163 7.73 1.61 15.71
CA GLY A 163 7.02 0.34 15.51
C GLY A 163 7.01 -0.52 16.77
N ILE A 164 8.16 -0.68 17.43
CA ILE A 164 8.23 -1.44 18.69
C ILE A 164 7.47 -0.71 19.81
N ALA A 165 7.59 0.61 19.92
CA ALA A 165 6.85 1.39 20.91
C ALA A 165 5.32 1.28 20.71
N PHE A 166 4.86 1.35 19.46
CA PHE A 166 3.44 1.17 19.14
C PHE A 166 2.97 -0.26 19.37
N PHE A 167 3.81 -1.26 19.09
CA PHE A 167 3.52 -2.67 19.35
C PHE A 167 3.36 -2.95 20.83
N VAL A 168 4.28 -2.44 21.67
CA VAL A 168 4.19 -2.55 23.12
C VAL A 168 2.95 -1.84 23.65
N LYS A 169 2.67 -0.62 23.17
CA LYS A 169 1.44 0.11 23.51
C LYS A 169 0.20 -0.72 23.15
N TYR A 170 0.12 -1.23 21.94
CA TYR A 170 -1.04 -1.98 21.46
C TYR A 170 -1.24 -3.30 22.22
N ALA A 171 -0.16 -3.99 22.56
CA ALA A 171 -0.22 -5.21 23.37
C ALA A 171 -0.73 -4.95 24.80
N ILE A 172 -0.46 -3.75 25.33
CA ILE A 172 -1.05 -3.27 26.58
C ILE A 172 -2.53 -2.92 26.36
N ASP A 173 -2.88 -2.17 25.32
CA ASP A 173 -4.25 -1.72 25.08
C ASP A 173 -5.23 -2.88 24.79
N GLN A 174 -4.77 -3.97 24.17
CA GLN A 174 -5.58 -5.16 23.87
C GLN A 174 -5.54 -6.25 24.95
N GLU A 175 -4.89 -5.99 26.09
CA GLU A 175 -4.71 -6.97 27.18
C GLU A 175 -4.03 -8.28 26.75
N TRP A 176 -3.31 -8.30 25.61
CA TRP A 176 -2.50 -9.45 25.19
C TRP A 176 -1.37 -9.73 26.18
N ILE A 177 -0.89 -8.67 26.82
CA ILE A 177 -0.04 -8.73 28.00
C ILE A 177 -0.93 -8.61 29.23
N ASN A 178 -1.06 -9.74 29.94
CA ASN A 178 -1.73 -9.83 31.23
C ASN A 178 -1.12 -8.85 32.25
N GLU A 179 -1.87 -8.52 33.30
CA GLU A 179 -1.49 -7.59 34.37
C GLU A 179 -0.06 -7.85 34.90
N THR A 180 0.26 -9.12 35.15
CA THR A 180 1.59 -9.56 35.59
C THR A 180 2.69 -9.22 34.57
N GLY A 181 2.40 -9.32 33.27
CA GLY A 181 3.38 -8.99 32.23
C GLY A 181 3.72 -7.50 32.20
N ARG A 182 2.74 -6.61 32.44
CA ARG A 182 3.00 -5.17 32.55
C ARG A 182 3.94 -4.85 33.72
N VAL A 183 3.70 -5.50 34.86
CA VAL A 183 4.54 -5.35 36.06
C VAL A 183 5.95 -5.90 35.81
N CYS A 184 6.09 -7.08 35.19
CA CYS A 184 7.40 -7.66 34.87
C CYS A 184 8.21 -6.81 33.90
N ILE A 185 7.59 -6.24 32.85
CA ILE A 185 8.28 -5.38 31.88
C ILE A 185 8.71 -4.07 32.55
N GLY A 186 7.85 -3.47 33.38
CA GLY A 186 8.19 -2.26 34.13
C GLY A 186 9.34 -2.49 35.13
N LEU A 187 9.27 -3.59 35.89
CA LEU A 187 10.31 -3.97 36.84
C LEU A 187 11.64 -4.30 36.12
N GLY A 188 11.56 -5.04 35.00
CA GLY A 188 12.71 -5.38 34.17
C GLY A 188 13.39 -4.15 33.58
N ALA A 189 12.61 -3.20 33.04
CA ALA A 189 13.15 -1.93 32.52
C ALA A 189 13.80 -1.09 33.63
N GLY A 190 13.20 -1.03 34.82
CA GLY A 190 13.77 -0.33 35.97
C GLY A 190 15.06 -0.98 36.49
N ALA A 191 15.09 -2.31 36.59
CA ALA A 191 16.27 -3.06 36.98
C ALA A 191 17.40 -2.91 35.94
N LEU A 192 17.06 -2.94 34.65
CA LEU A 192 18.02 -2.74 33.56
C LEU A 192 18.64 -1.34 33.63
N LEU A 193 17.82 -0.29 33.79
CA LEU A 193 18.31 1.09 33.94
C LEU A 193 19.19 1.26 35.18
N THR A 194 18.80 0.66 36.30
CA THR A 194 19.59 0.70 37.54
C THR A 194 20.92 -0.05 37.38
N GLY A 195 20.91 -1.21 36.71
CA GLY A 195 22.10 -1.98 36.39
C GLY A 195 23.05 -1.22 35.46
N LEU A 196 22.52 -0.57 34.42
CA LEU A 196 23.27 0.33 33.53
C LEU A 196 23.88 1.51 34.30
N ALA A 197 23.10 2.16 35.17
CA ALA A 197 23.58 3.27 35.99
C ALA A 197 24.69 2.85 36.95
N HIS A 198 24.61 1.65 37.50
CA HIS A 198 25.67 1.10 38.35
C HIS A 198 26.91 0.72 37.54
N TYR A 199 26.75 0.15 36.35
CA TYR A 199 27.85 -0.24 35.47
C TYR A 199 28.63 0.97 34.90
N LEU A 200 27.96 2.09 34.66
CA LEU A 200 28.59 3.32 34.18
C LEU A 200 29.25 4.17 35.29
N ARG A 201 29.12 3.79 36.55
CA ARG A 201 29.71 4.49 37.70
C ARG A 201 31.01 3.85 38.15
#